data_AF-A0A7S3HBW6-F1
#
_entry.id   AF-A0A7S3HBW6-F1
#
_cell.length_a   1.000
_cell.length_b   1.000
_cell.length_c   1.000
_cell.angle_alpha   90.00
_cell.angle_beta   90.00
_cell.angle_gamma   90.00
#
_symmetry.space_group_name_H-M   'P 1'
#
loop_
_entity.id
_entity.type
_entity.pdbx_description
1 polymer ?
#
loop_
_entity_poly.entity_id
_entity_poly.type
_entity_poly.pdbx_seq_one_letter_code
_entity_poly.pdbx_strand_id
1 'polypeptide(L)'
;NNFNRASLAWARGHYLSRRYPGKYASDQSIQSAEDLTTDGREYGMQNLGIMVPLLDILNHDSSEDWLRFEVKDETLQVICNVPRNKDQELFSNYGALSNEVLMYAYGFALENNPFDTVTLKLVSGAGDG
;
A
#
# COMPACT_ATOMS: atom_id res chain seq x y z
N ASN A 1 -26.98 6.66 14.53
CA ASN A 1 -25.74 6.99 13.81
C ASN A 1 -24.71 5.93 14.17
N ASN A 2 -24.30 5.06 13.24
CA ASN A 2 -23.51 3.84 13.53
C ASN A 2 -21.99 4.04 13.40
N PHE A 3 -21.52 5.28 13.33
CA PHE A 3 -20.09 5.59 13.32
C PHE A 3 -19.49 5.38 14.72
N ASN A 4 -18.53 4.47 14.83
CA ASN A 4 -17.83 4.17 16.08
C ASN A 4 -16.36 3.82 15.82
N ARG A 5 -15.59 3.61 16.90
CA ARG A 5 -14.17 3.28 16.80
C ARG A 5 -13.92 2.01 15.97
N ALA A 6 -14.78 1.00 16.10
CA ALA A 6 -14.63 -0.26 15.37
C ALA A 6 -14.89 -0.07 13.87
N SER A 7 -15.90 0.69 13.48
CA SER A 7 -16.17 0.98 12.06
C SER A 7 -15.03 1.77 11.42
N LEU A 8 -14.43 2.73 12.15
CA LEU A 8 -13.29 3.49 11.65
C LEU A 8 -12.01 2.63 11.55
N ALA A 9 -11.75 1.79 12.56
CA ALA A 9 -10.61 0.88 12.55
C ALA A 9 -10.71 -0.15 11.41
N TRP A 10 -11.91 -0.69 11.19
CA TRP A 10 -12.20 -1.59 10.08
C TRP A 10 -11.97 -0.91 8.73
N ALA A 11 -12.52 0.29 8.53
CA ALA A 11 -12.34 1.05 7.28
C ALA A 11 -10.87 1.36 7.03
N ARG A 12 -10.12 1.79 8.06
CA ARG A 12 -8.67 2.05 7.97
C ARG A 12 -7.88 0.79 7.62
N GLY A 13 -8.19 -0.35 8.25
CA GLY A 13 -7.53 -1.63 7.98
C GLY A 13 -7.74 -2.09 6.54
N HIS A 14 -8.97 -2.02 6.03
CA HIS A 14 -9.28 -2.31 4.63
C HIS A 14 -8.52 -1.38 3.68
N TYR A 15 -8.56 -0.07 3.95
CA TYR A 15 -7.89 0.90 3.09
C TYR A 15 -6.37 0.68 3.03
N LEU A 16 -5.70 0.47 4.17
CA LEU A 16 -4.25 0.28 4.21
C LEU A 16 -3.80 -1.02 3.53
N SER A 17 -4.53 -2.11 3.74
CA SER A 17 -4.13 -3.42 3.24
C SER A 17 -4.46 -3.66 1.78
N ARG A 18 -5.39 -2.88 1.18
CA ARG A 18 -5.99 -3.20 -0.14
C ARG A 18 -5.95 -2.08 -1.18
N ARG A 19 -5.48 -0.89 -0.83
CA ARG A 19 -5.38 0.21 -1.79
C ARG A 19 -4.26 -0.02 -2.80
N TYR A 20 -4.48 0.42 -4.03
CA TYR A 20 -3.49 0.59 -5.07
C TYR A 20 -3.03 2.06 -5.15
N PRO A 21 -1.87 2.36 -5.76
CA PRO A 21 -1.38 3.73 -5.90
C PRO A 21 -2.41 4.68 -6.55
N GLY A 22 -2.56 5.89 -5.99
CA GLY A 22 -3.53 6.89 -6.45
C GLY A 22 -3.33 7.37 -7.88
N LYS A 23 -2.12 7.25 -8.44
CA LYS A 23 -1.81 7.60 -9.83
C LYS A 23 -2.66 6.86 -10.89
N TYR A 24 -3.38 5.80 -10.48
CA TYR A 24 -4.29 5.05 -11.32
C TYR A 24 -5.76 5.54 -11.25
N ALA A 25 -6.06 6.52 -10.39
CA ALA A 25 -7.37 7.16 -10.34
C ALA A 25 -7.62 8.02 -11.59
N SER A 26 -8.85 8.03 -12.08
CA SER A 26 -9.29 8.99 -13.10
C SER A 26 -9.27 10.42 -12.57
N ASP A 27 -9.62 10.60 -11.30
CA ASP A 27 -9.59 11.87 -10.61
C ASP A 27 -8.30 12.04 -9.80
N GLN A 28 -7.40 12.89 -10.29
CA GLN A 28 -6.17 13.29 -9.60
C GLN A 28 -6.34 14.58 -8.79
N SER A 29 -7.58 15.09 -8.62
CA SER A 29 -7.85 16.35 -7.90
C SER A 29 -7.48 16.30 -6.41
N ILE A 30 -7.28 15.09 -5.86
CA ILE A 30 -6.78 14.88 -4.49
C ILE A 30 -5.25 14.68 -4.45
N GLN A 31 -4.51 15.14 -5.47
CA GLN A 31 -3.10 15.53 -5.28
C GLN A 31 -3.09 16.94 -4.70
N SER A 32 -3.19 17.07 -3.38
CA SER A 32 -3.02 18.38 -2.75
C SER A 32 -1.54 18.76 -2.73
N ALA A 33 -1.19 19.67 -3.63
CA ALA A 33 -0.31 20.75 -3.23
C ALA A 33 -0.94 21.41 -1.99
N GLU A 34 -0.25 21.35 -0.85
CA GLU A 34 -0.57 22.06 0.39
C GLU A 34 -1.88 21.62 1.12
N ASP A 35 -1.84 20.47 1.79
CA ASP A 35 -2.87 20.05 2.75
C ASP A 35 -2.90 20.97 4.00
N LEU A 36 -4.08 21.53 4.28
CA LEU A 36 -4.35 22.59 5.29
C LEU A 36 -4.83 22.05 6.65
N THR A 37 -4.39 20.88 7.12
CA THR A 37 -4.73 20.41 8.48
C THR A 37 -3.62 20.73 9.49
N THR A 38 -3.95 21.57 10.48
CA THR A 38 -3.04 22.09 11.51
C THR A 38 -2.56 21.04 12.53
N ASP A 39 -3.10 19.82 12.52
CA ASP A 39 -2.79 18.76 13.49
C ASP A 39 -1.88 17.65 12.96
N GLY A 40 -1.37 17.78 11.71
CA GLY A 40 -0.27 16.97 11.19
C GLY A 40 -0.61 15.50 10.91
N ARG A 41 -1.89 15.11 10.91
CA ARG A 41 -2.31 13.72 10.67
C ARG A 41 -2.28 13.31 9.20
N GLU A 42 -2.25 14.27 8.28
CA GLU A 42 -2.17 14.04 6.83
C GLU A 42 -0.76 13.66 6.31
N TYR A 43 0.29 13.77 7.13
CA TYR A 43 1.63 13.34 6.71
C TYR A 43 1.73 11.85 6.34
N GLY A 44 0.76 11.02 6.75
CA GLY A 44 0.67 9.60 6.38
C GLY A 44 -0.07 9.29 5.06
N MET A 45 -0.57 10.31 4.36
CA MET A 45 -1.49 10.20 3.21
C MET A 45 -1.00 10.86 1.92
N GLN A 46 0.29 11.20 1.84
CA GLN A 46 0.87 12.03 0.75
C GLN A 46 0.69 11.49 -0.67
N ASN A 47 0.14 10.28 -0.84
CA ASN A 47 -0.62 9.88 -2.01
C ASN A 47 -1.77 8.97 -1.55
N LEU A 48 -3.01 9.49 -1.51
CA LEU A 48 -4.19 8.65 -1.35
C LEU A 48 -4.16 7.56 -2.43
N GLY A 49 -4.42 6.32 -2.03
CA GLY A 49 -4.64 5.21 -2.95
C GLY A 49 -6.09 5.08 -3.39
N ILE A 50 -6.31 4.24 -4.40
CA ILE A 50 -7.63 3.82 -4.88
C ILE A 50 -7.93 2.39 -4.45
N MET A 51 -9.21 2.06 -4.29
CA MET A 51 -9.67 0.69 -4.14
C MET A 51 -9.98 0.13 -5.54
N VAL A 52 -9.39 -1.02 -5.87
CA VAL A 52 -9.63 -1.71 -7.16
C VAL A 52 -10.28 -3.06 -6.84
N PRO A 53 -11.62 -3.14 -6.88
CA PRO A 53 -12.33 -4.40 -6.62
C PRO A 53 -11.80 -5.53 -7.52
N LEU A 54 -11.85 -6.77 -7.02
CA LEU A 54 -11.32 -7.98 -7.66
C LEU A 54 -9.79 -8.08 -7.68
N LEU A 55 -9.05 -6.97 -7.75
CA LEU A 55 -7.59 -7.03 -7.65
C LEU A 55 -7.09 -7.01 -6.21
N ASP A 56 -7.93 -6.56 -5.30
CA ASP A 56 -7.67 -6.53 -3.87
C ASP A 56 -7.72 -7.91 -3.19
N ILE A 57 -8.13 -8.97 -3.89
CA ILE A 57 -8.06 -10.34 -3.35
C ILE A 57 -6.69 -11.02 -3.57
N LEU A 58 -5.82 -10.44 -4.40
CA LEU A 58 -4.52 -11.02 -4.73
C LEU A 58 -3.57 -10.93 -3.54
N ASN A 59 -2.95 -12.05 -3.17
CA ASN A 59 -1.94 -12.13 -2.13
C ASN A 59 -0.60 -11.52 -2.56
N HIS A 60 0.31 -11.33 -1.61
CA HIS A 60 1.63 -10.73 -1.88
C HIS A 60 2.66 -11.74 -2.34
N ASP A 61 3.38 -11.42 -3.42
CA ASP A 61 4.70 -11.98 -3.71
C ASP A 61 5.56 -10.89 -4.38
N SER A 62 6.72 -10.61 -3.81
CA SER A 62 7.64 -9.56 -4.29
C SER A 62 8.46 -9.96 -5.52
N SER A 63 8.46 -11.25 -5.87
CA SER A 63 9.13 -11.78 -7.07
C SER A 63 8.24 -11.74 -8.32
N GLU A 64 6.95 -11.45 -8.15
CA GLU A 64 5.97 -11.49 -9.22
C GLU A 64 5.89 -10.17 -10.01
N ASP A 65 5.81 -10.27 -11.34
CA ASP A 65 5.76 -9.13 -12.28
C ASP A 65 4.91 -9.42 -13.53
N TRP A 66 3.72 -10.03 -13.36
CA TRP A 66 2.76 -10.20 -14.47
C TRP A 66 1.72 -9.09 -14.59
N LEU A 67 1.52 -8.34 -13.51
CA LEU A 67 0.40 -7.43 -13.35
C LEU A 67 0.81 -6.03 -13.81
N ARG A 68 0.27 -5.60 -14.95
CA ARG A 68 0.53 -4.28 -15.51
C ARG A 68 -0.75 -3.45 -15.57
N PHE A 69 -0.63 -2.18 -15.17
CA PHE A 69 -1.72 -1.22 -15.20
C PHE A 69 -1.55 -0.21 -16.34
N GLU A 70 -2.64 0.07 -17.04
CA GLU A 70 -2.75 1.20 -17.96
C GLU A 70 -4.02 1.99 -17.66
N VAL A 71 -3.96 3.31 -17.68
CA VAL A 71 -5.15 4.16 -17.62
C VAL A 71 -5.43 4.68 -19.01
N LYS A 72 -6.61 4.39 -19.54
CA LYS A 72 -7.06 4.85 -20.86
C LYS A 72 -8.53 5.22 -20.78
N ASP A 73 -8.87 6.43 -21.24
CA ASP A 73 -10.26 6.91 -21.30
C ASP A 73 -11.00 6.70 -19.95
N GLU A 74 -10.37 7.15 -18.85
CA GLU A 74 -10.87 7.01 -17.46
C GLU A 74 -11.03 5.56 -16.96
N THR A 75 -10.54 4.58 -17.71
CA THR A 75 -10.60 3.16 -17.37
C THR A 75 -9.23 2.63 -16.95
N LEU A 76 -9.16 1.98 -15.79
CA LEU A 76 -7.99 1.19 -15.38
C LEU A 76 -8.02 -0.17 -16.07
N GLN A 77 -7.12 -0.38 -17.01
CA GLN A 77 -6.88 -1.66 -17.65
C GLN A 77 -5.87 -2.48 -16.85
N VAL A 78 -6.21 -3.75 -16.65
CA VAL A 78 -5.42 -4.74 -15.92
C VAL A 78 -4.92 -5.76 -16.92
N ILE A 79 -3.61 -5.78 -17.14
CA ILE A 79 -2.99 -6.50 -18.25
C ILE A 79 -2.04 -7.56 -17.69
N CYS A 80 -2.30 -8.81 -18.06
CA CYS A 80 -1.38 -9.91 -17.84
C CYS A 80 -0.31 -9.88 -18.94
N ASN A 81 0.89 -9.39 -18.64
CA ASN A 81 1.97 -9.21 -19.61
C ASN A 81 2.87 -10.45 -19.78
N VAL A 82 2.71 -11.48 -18.93
CA VAL A 82 3.48 -12.74 -18.96
C VAL A 82 2.51 -13.93 -18.90
N PRO A 83 2.72 -15.02 -19.67
CA PRO A 83 1.87 -16.21 -19.61
C PRO A 83 1.74 -16.78 -18.20
N ARG A 84 0.55 -17.29 -17.87
CA ARG A 84 0.25 -17.92 -16.59
C ARG A 84 -0.38 -19.29 -16.80
N ASN A 85 -0.03 -20.23 -15.92
CA ASN A 85 -0.58 -21.56 -15.99
C ASN A 85 -2.00 -21.56 -15.42
N LYS A 86 -2.84 -22.45 -15.96
CA LYS A 86 -4.14 -22.72 -15.36
C LYS A 86 -3.93 -23.20 -13.91
N ASP A 87 -4.83 -22.79 -13.02
CA ASP A 87 -4.86 -23.16 -11.60
C ASP A 87 -3.64 -22.66 -10.78
N GLN A 88 -2.76 -21.84 -11.37
CA GLN A 88 -1.71 -21.11 -10.66
C GLN A 88 -2.32 -19.91 -9.94
N GLU A 89 -1.99 -19.75 -8.66
CA GLU A 89 -2.34 -18.54 -7.89
C GLU A 89 -1.65 -17.32 -8.50
N LEU A 90 -2.42 -16.23 -8.58
CA LEU A 90 -1.91 -14.95 -9.02
C LEU A 90 -1.64 -14.08 -7.80
N PHE A 91 -0.40 -13.61 -7.68
CA PHE A 91 0.01 -12.70 -6.62
C PHE A 91 0.18 -11.28 -7.17
N SER A 92 -0.06 -10.30 -6.31
CA SER A 92 0.25 -8.90 -6.55
C SER A 92 1.54 -8.54 -5.82
N ASN A 93 2.39 -7.77 -6.49
CA ASN A 93 3.64 -7.31 -5.90
C ASN A 93 3.38 -5.99 -5.14
N TYR A 94 3.35 -6.06 -3.81
CA TYR A 94 3.13 -4.88 -2.97
C TYR A 94 4.38 -3.99 -2.86
N GLY A 95 5.50 -4.43 -3.44
CA GLY A 95 6.81 -3.81 -3.37
C GLY A 95 7.78 -4.50 -2.40
N ALA A 96 8.99 -3.95 -2.33
CA ALA A 96 10.04 -4.36 -1.41
C ALA A 96 9.75 -3.85 0.01
N LEU A 97 8.89 -4.55 0.76
CA LEU A 97 8.43 -4.14 2.10
C LEU A 97 9.04 -5.02 3.20
N SER A 98 9.43 -4.40 4.32
CA SER A 98 9.88 -5.13 5.51
C SER A 98 8.72 -5.81 6.23
N ASN A 99 9.03 -6.79 7.10
CA ASN A 99 8.00 -7.45 7.91
C ASN A 99 7.33 -6.50 8.89
N GLU A 100 8.02 -5.44 9.34
CA GLU A 100 7.41 -4.36 10.14
C GLU A 100 6.26 -3.67 9.37
N VAL A 101 6.50 -3.33 8.10
CA VAL A 101 5.49 -2.68 7.25
C VAL A 101 4.37 -3.65 6.87
N LEU A 102 4.71 -4.89 6.50
CA LEU A 102 3.72 -5.93 6.16
C LEU A 102 2.79 -6.20 7.35
N MET A 103 3.34 -6.32 8.56
CA MET A 103 2.54 -6.57 9.75
C MET A 103 1.63 -5.38 10.06
N TYR A 104 2.17 -4.16 10.01
CA TYR A 104 1.43 -2.95 10.35
C TYR A 104 0.31 -2.62 9.36
N ALA A 105 0.58 -2.72 8.06
CA ALA A 105 -0.35 -2.29 7.01
C ALA A 105 -1.21 -3.41 6.44
N TYR A 106 -0.70 -4.65 6.41
CA TYR A 106 -1.35 -5.79 5.74
C TYR A 106 -1.73 -6.93 6.68
N GLY A 107 -1.21 -6.94 7.92
CA GLY A 107 -1.58 -7.92 8.94
C GLY A 107 -0.92 -9.29 8.81
N PHE A 108 0.21 -9.39 8.08
CA PHE A 108 1.00 -10.62 7.96
C PHE A 108 2.51 -10.31 7.93
N ALA A 109 3.34 -11.35 8.06
CA ALA A 109 4.78 -11.28 7.83
C ALA A 109 5.20 -12.48 6.96
N LEU A 110 6.32 -12.35 6.27
CA LEU A 110 6.88 -13.42 5.44
C LEU A 110 8.09 -14.06 6.13
N GLU A 111 8.14 -15.38 6.07
CA GLU A 111 9.34 -16.12 6.43
C GLU A 111 10.44 -15.82 5.42
N ASN A 112 11.68 -15.58 5.89
CA ASN A 112 12.84 -15.28 5.05
C ASN A 112 12.62 -14.10 4.08
N ASN A 113 11.91 -13.05 4.50
CA ASN A 113 11.68 -11.85 3.69
C ASN A 113 13.02 -11.20 3.28
N PRO A 114 13.38 -11.17 1.98
CA PRO A 114 14.65 -10.60 1.52
C PRO A 114 14.72 -9.08 1.67
N PHE A 115 13.59 -8.42 1.92
CA PHE A 115 13.47 -6.98 2.12
C PHE A 115 13.26 -6.60 3.59
N ASP A 116 13.43 -7.54 4.52
CA ASP A 116 13.28 -7.25 5.93
C ASP A 116 14.36 -6.29 6.44
N THR A 117 13.96 -5.32 7.24
CA THR A 117 14.85 -4.29 7.78
C THR A 117 14.41 -3.91 9.19
N VAL A 118 15.34 -3.38 9.98
CA VAL A 118 15.06 -2.85 11.32
C VAL A 118 15.53 -1.41 11.42
N THR A 119 14.70 -0.55 12.00
CA THR A 119 15.05 0.86 12.18
C THR A 119 15.92 1.06 13.42
N LEU A 120 17.14 1.59 13.24
CA LEU A 120 18.04 1.94 14.34
C LEU A 120 18.06 3.45 14.56
N LYS A 121 17.69 3.89 15.76
CA LYS A 121 17.83 5.30 16.17
C LYS A 121 19.11 5.47 16.99
N LEU A 122 20.11 6.11 16.39
CA LEU A 122 21.35 6.47 17.05
C LEU A 122 21.24 7.88 17.63
N VAL A 123 21.70 8.07 18.87
CA VAL A 123 21.79 9.38 19.52
C VAL A 123 23.24 9.56 19.96
N SER A 124 23.92 10.58 19.43
CA SER A 124 25.24 10.97 19.92
C SER A 124 25.07 11.86 21.14
N GLY A 125 25.65 11.47 22.28
CA GLY A 125 25.83 12.41 23.39
C GLY A 125 26.80 13.50 22.97
N ALA A 126 26.55 14.76 23.35
CA ALA A 126 27.62 15.74 23.40
C ALA A 126 28.64 15.20 24.41
N GLY A 127 29.86 14.89 23.97
CA GLY A 127 30.93 14.57 24.90
C GLY A 127 31.18 15.79 25.75
N ASP A 128 31.13 15.63 27.07
CA ASP A 128 31.59 16.65 28.01
C ASP A 128 33.11 16.82 27.79
N GLY A 129 33.47 17.87 27.04
CA GLY A 129 34.83 18.35 26.85
C GLY A 129 35.13 19.50 27.80
#